data_AF-A0A532UVC4-F1
#
_entry.id   AF-A0A532UVC4-F1
#
_cell.length_a   1.000
_cell.length_b   1.000
_cell.length_c   1.000
_cell.angle_alpha   90.00
_cell.angle_beta   90.00
_cell.angle_gamma   90.00
#
_symmetry.space_group_name_H-M   'P 1'
#
loop_
_entity.id
_entity.type
_entity.pdbx_description
1 polymer ?
#
loop_
_entity_poly.entity_id
_entity_poly.type
_entity_poly.pdbx_seq_one_letter_code
_entity_poly.pdbx_strand_id
1 'polypeptide(L)'
;MYCPKCGTENADDAQVCRSCSWALTNVTTADAAPAPAAKTSGLAIASLVLGLLSPLTCFLTAIPAIILGIVSLVKISGSAGRLKGSGLAIAGIAVPPVCLPLVAIMMGILMPALARTRQFAFRIVCSTNMVALSKAMLIYSNDYGQNPTPEKWCDLLIEHVEVTPEMFRCKGAPEGPSNYAINKHLEEFDGAAPAGTVLLFETYPGWNQAGGPEILTTENHEGDGCNIVFVDGHAEFVRTQTLNDLRWKPD
;
A
#
# COMPACT_ATOMS: atom_id res chain seq x y z
N MET A 1 -0.13 16.26 80.43
CA MET A 1 1.32 16.10 80.17
C MET A 1 2.17 16.66 81.33
N TYR A 2 3.28 16.00 81.70
CA TYR A 2 4.18 16.52 82.75
C TYR A 2 5.23 17.46 82.16
N CYS A 3 5.50 18.58 82.85
CA CYS A 3 6.53 19.51 82.44
C CYS A 3 7.92 18.89 82.59
N PRO A 4 8.76 18.83 81.54
CA PRO A 4 10.10 18.21 81.62
C PRO A 4 11.06 19.00 82.52
N LYS A 5 10.78 20.29 82.79
CA LYS A 5 11.64 21.13 83.62
C LYS A 5 11.39 20.96 85.11
N CYS A 6 10.13 20.88 85.52
CA CYS A 6 9.76 20.93 86.95
C CYS A 6 8.82 19.79 87.39
N GLY A 7 8.46 18.87 86.49
CA GLY A 7 7.63 17.71 86.81
C GLY A 7 6.15 18.02 87.09
N THR A 8 5.71 19.28 86.97
CA THR A 8 4.31 19.64 87.22
C THR A 8 3.40 19.10 86.13
N GLU A 9 2.27 18.53 86.51
CA GLU A 9 1.22 18.11 85.58
C GLU A 9 0.50 19.33 84.98
N ASN A 10 0.36 19.33 83.66
CA ASN A 10 -0.33 20.33 82.86
C ASN A 10 -1.38 19.63 81.98
N ALA A 11 -2.39 20.38 81.53
CA ALA A 11 -3.34 19.91 80.52
C ALA A 11 -2.59 19.48 79.24
N ASP A 12 -3.13 18.52 78.49
CA ASP A 12 -2.46 17.93 77.33
C ASP A 12 -2.31 18.89 76.14
N ASP A 13 -3.03 20.01 76.14
CA ASP A 13 -2.96 21.09 75.14
C ASP A 13 -2.21 22.33 75.64
N ALA A 14 -1.71 22.32 76.88
CA ALA A 14 -1.05 23.46 77.50
C ALA A 14 0.23 23.84 76.75
N GLN A 15 0.30 25.07 76.23
CA GLN A 15 1.48 25.59 75.52
C GLN A 15 2.62 26.00 76.46
N VAL A 16 2.30 26.26 77.73
CA VAL A 16 3.25 26.67 78.77
C VAL A 16 2.92 26.00 80.10
N CYS A 17 3.95 25.65 80.85
CA CYS A 17 3.82 25.04 82.16
C CYS A 17 3.23 26.03 83.17
N ARG A 18 2.13 25.65 83.84
CA ARG A 18 1.42 26.48 84.82
C ARG A 18 2.23 26.85 86.06
N SER A 19 3.29 26.10 86.38
CA SER A 19 4.08 26.33 87.60
C SER A 19 5.39 27.07 87.36
N CYS A 20 6.02 26.92 86.19
CA CYS A 20 7.36 27.48 85.94
C CYS A 20 7.47 28.23 84.62
N SER A 21 6.35 28.39 83.90
CA SER A 21 6.24 29.09 82.62
C SER A 21 7.12 28.56 81.50
N TRP A 22 7.61 27.32 81.62
CA TRP A 22 8.37 26.65 80.57
C TRP A 22 7.48 26.35 79.36
N ALA A 23 7.94 26.66 78.14
CA ALA A 23 7.20 26.33 76.91
C ALA A 23 7.09 24.81 76.74
N LEU A 24 5.85 24.32 76.79
CA LEU A 24 5.47 22.95 76.51
C LEU A 24 5.11 22.91 75.03
N THR A 25 6.11 23.05 74.17
CA THR A 25 5.87 23.13 72.73
C THR A 25 5.25 21.80 72.29
N ASN A 26 3.98 21.84 71.92
CA ASN A 26 3.37 20.80 71.11
C ASN A 26 4.17 20.78 69.81
N VAL A 27 4.89 19.69 69.56
CA VAL A 27 5.33 19.34 68.22
C VAL A 27 4.06 19.02 67.44
N THR A 28 3.33 20.06 67.03
CA THR A 28 2.34 19.94 65.98
C THR A 28 3.06 19.31 64.80
N THR A 29 2.54 18.19 64.35
CA THR A 29 2.91 17.50 63.10
C THR A 29 2.55 18.35 61.88
N ALA A 30 3.09 19.56 61.82
CA ALA A 30 3.11 20.51 60.71
C ALA A 30 4.56 21.03 60.72
N ASP A 31 5.48 20.48 59.94
CA ASP A 31 5.52 20.61 58.50
C ASP A 31 6.19 19.39 57.84
N ALA A 32 5.45 18.30 57.60
CA ALA A 32 5.82 17.43 56.50
C ALA A 32 5.34 18.15 55.22
N ALA A 33 6.22 18.94 54.60
CA ALA A 33 5.98 19.52 53.29
C ALA A 33 5.39 18.44 52.36
N PRO A 34 4.32 18.74 51.57
CA PRO A 34 3.73 17.75 50.70
C PRO A 34 4.82 17.17 49.81
N ALA A 35 4.95 15.84 49.81
CA ALA A 35 5.95 15.16 49.00
C ALA A 35 5.85 15.67 47.54
N PRO A 36 6.98 16.01 46.88
CA PRO A 36 6.95 16.56 45.55
C PRO A 36 6.20 15.61 44.60
N ALA A 37 5.28 16.16 43.82
CA ALA A 37 4.46 15.38 42.89
C ALA A 37 5.35 14.56 41.93
N ALA A 38 5.07 13.26 41.82
CA ALA A 38 5.83 12.36 40.96
C ALA A 38 5.77 12.80 39.49
N LYS A 39 6.94 12.86 38.83
CA LYS A 39 7.05 13.22 37.40
C LYS A 39 6.80 11.99 36.52
N THR A 40 6.19 12.18 35.36
CA THR A 40 6.02 11.08 34.39
C THR A 40 7.35 10.78 33.70
N SER A 41 7.70 9.51 33.53
CA SER A 41 8.92 9.11 32.82
C SER A 41 8.85 9.49 31.34
N GLY A 42 9.80 10.30 30.85
CA GLY A 42 9.90 10.65 29.43
C GLY A 42 10.14 9.43 28.52
N LEU A 43 10.79 8.38 29.04
CA LEU A 43 10.99 7.11 28.32
C LEU A 43 9.68 6.33 28.17
N ALA A 44 8.79 6.40 29.17
CA ALA A 44 7.47 5.78 29.09
C ALA A 44 6.57 6.50 28.07
N ILE A 45 6.67 7.83 28.00
CA ILE A 45 5.98 8.64 26.98
C ILE A 45 6.53 8.30 25.58
N ALA A 46 7.86 8.29 25.42
CA ALA A 46 8.49 7.96 24.14
C ALA A 46 8.13 6.53 23.68
N SER A 47 8.13 5.57 24.60
CA SER A 47 7.68 4.19 24.33
C SER A 47 6.24 4.16 23.81
N LEU A 48 5.32 4.88 24.45
CA LEU A 48 3.93 4.96 24.00
C LEU A 48 3.81 5.58 22.61
N VAL A 49 4.47 6.71 22.36
CA VAL A 49 4.43 7.40 21.07
C VAL A 49 4.95 6.50 19.95
N LEU A 50 6.10 5.85 20.15
CA LEU A 50 6.66 4.92 19.18
C LEU A 50 5.76 3.68 19.00
N GLY A 51 5.17 3.16 20.07
CA GLY A 51 4.23 2.05 20.00
C GLY A 51 3.00 2.37 19.15
N LEU A 52 2.43 3.57 19.33
CA LEU A 52 1.27 4.04 18.55
C LEU A 52 1.62 4.36 17.09
N LEU A 53 2.83 4.86 16.80
CA LEU A 53 3.30 5.10 15.43
C LEU A 53 3.79 3.83 14.72
N SER A 54 3.91 2.71 15.44
CA SER A 54 4.43 1.47 14.88
C SER A 54 3.63 0.94 13.69
N PRO A 55 2.28 0.92 13.68
CA PRO A 55 1.54 0.43 12.50
C PRO A 55 1.76 1.30 11.26
N LEU A 56 1.94 2.62 11.43
CA LEU A 56 2.17 3.57 10.33
C LEU A 56 3.59 3.47 9.76
N THR A 57 4.53 2.95 10.53
CA THR A 57 5.95 2.82 10.15
C THR A 57 6.34 1.37 9.83
N CYS A 58 5.37 0.53 9.45
CA CYS A 58 5.57 -0.90 9.20
C CYS A 58 6.25 -1.63 10.36
N PHE A 59 5.89 -1.25 11.59
CA PHE A 59 6.42 -1.77 12.85
C PHE A 59 7.92 -1.56 13.08
N LEU A 60 8.62 -0.73 12.29
CA LEU A 60 10.03 -0.38 12.54
C LEU A 60 10.24 0.24 13.93
N THR A 61 9.31 1.10 14.36
CA THR A 61 9.38 1.78 15.66
C THR A 61 8.95 0.90 16.84
N ALA A 62 8.46 -0.33 16.60
CA ALA A 62 8.05 -1.25 17.66
C ALA A 62 9.24 -1.70 18.53
N ILE A 63 10.40 -1.97 17.92
CA ILE A 63 11.60 -2.40 18.65
C ILE A 63 12.06 -1.32 19.65
N PRO A 64 12.32 -0.06 19.25
CA PRO A 64 12.68 0.98 20.21
C PRO A 64 11.54 1.29 21.18
N ALA A 65 10.27 1.19 20.78
CA ALA A 65 9.13 1.34 21.69
C ALA A 65 9.19 0.33 22.85
N ILE A 66 9.42 -0.94 22.54
CA ILE A 66 9.50 -2.02 23.52
C ILE A 66 10.71 -1.84 24.44
N ILE A 67 11.89 -1.53 23.88
CA ILE A 67 13.12 -1.30 24.66
C ILE A 67 12.93 -0.14 25.64
N LEU A 68 12.46 1.02 25.16
CA LEU A 68 12.22 2.19 26.02
C LEU A 68 11.13 1.90 27.06
N GLY A 69 10.12 1.10 26.70
CA GLY A 69 9.08 0.65 27.61
C GLY A 69 9.66 -0.15 28.78
N ILE A 70 10.44 -1.20 28.50
CA ILE A 70 11.07 -2.06 29.51
C ILE A 70 12.02 -1.24 30.40
N VAL A 71 12.89 -0.42 29.82
CA VAL A 71 13.82 0.44 30.56
C VAL A 71 13.07 1.42 31.47
N SER A 72 11.96 1.98 30.99
CA SER A 72 11.14 2.91 31.79
C SER A 72 10.47 2.21 32.97
N LEU A 73 10.01 0.95 32.82
CA LEU A 73 9.42 0.18 33.91
C LEU A 73 10.44 -0.12 35.02
N VAL A 74 11.65 -0.53 34.66
CA VAL A 74 12.75 -0.76 35.62
C VAL A 74 13.10 0.54 36.36
N LYS A 75 13.15 1.68 35.66
CA LYS A 75 13.41 2.98 36.30
C LYS A 75 12.27 3.43 37.21
N ILE A 76 11.02 3.17 36.84
CA ILE A 76 9.85 3.53 37.65
C ILE A 76 9.82 2.69 38.93
N SER A 77 10.02 1.36 38.85
CA SER A 77 10.01 0.47 40.01
C SER A 77 11.12 0.83 41.02
N GLY A 78 12.31 1.22 40.54
CA GLY A 78 13.43 1.66 41.38
C GLY A 78 13.35 3.13 41.87
N SER A 79 12.32 3.89 41.49
CA SER A 79 12.30 5.34 41.73
C SER A 79 11.84 5.77 43.13
N ALA A 80 11.39 4.84 43.98
CA ALA A 80 10.78 5.11 45.28
C ALA A 80 9.67 6.18 45.22
N GLY A 81 8.82 6.12 44.19
CA GLY A 81 7.69 7.04 43.99
C GLY A 81 8.03 8.36 43.27
N ARG A 82 9.30 8.60 42.90
CA ARG A 82 9.69 9.82 42.18
C ARG A 82 9.23 9.86 40.72
N LEU A 83 9.04 8.69 40.09
CA LEU A 83 8.60 8.55 38.71
C LEU A 83 7.27 7.77 38.64
N LYS A 84 6.38 8.20 37.74
CA LYS A 84 5.15 7.48 37.36
C LYS A 84 5.10 7.22 35.85
N GLY A 85 4.15 6.40 35.41
CA GLY A 85 3.92 6.13 33.99
C GLY A 85 3.93 4.65 33.57
N SER A 86 3.81 3.71 34.51
CA SER A 86 3.84 2.27 34.18
C SER A 86 2.78 1.88 33.16
N GLY A 87 1.57 2.44 33.25
CA GLY A 87 0.52 2.21 32.25
C GLY A 87 0.90 2.67 30.83
N LEU A 88 1.61 3.80 30.71
CA LEU A 88 2.10 4.30 29.41
C LEU A 88 3.14 3.36 28.81
N ALA A 89 4.07 2.88 29.65
CA ALA A 89 5.10 1.94 29.23
C ALA A 89 4.50 0.57 28.82
N ILE A 90 3.55 0.05 29.61
CA ILE A 90 2.84 -1.19 29.29
C ILE A 90 2.07 -1.06 27.98
N ALA A 91 1.35 0.06 27.79
CA ALA A 91 0.65 0.33 26.53
C ALA A 91 1.61 0.41 25.34
N GLY A 92 2.75 1.11 25.48
CA GLY A 92 3.79 1.18 24.44
C GLY A 92 4.37 -0.20 24.06
N ILE A 93 4.47 -1.13 25.01
CA ILE A 93 4.91 -2.51 24.78
C ILE A 93 3.79 -3.36 24.14
N ALA A 94 2.55 -3.21 24.59
CA ALA A 94 1.43 -4.09 24.21
C ALA A 94 0.78 -3.74 22.86
N VAL A 95 0.80 -2.47 22.45
CA VAL A 95 0.17 -2.02 21.19
C VAL A 95 0.75 -2.73 19.96
N PRO A 96 2.09 -2.78 19.74
CA PRO A 96 2.63 -3.42 18.54
C PRO A 96 2.20 -4.88 18.31
N PRO A 97 2.32 -5.82 19.28
CA PRO A 97 1.91 -7.20 19.06
C PRO A 97 0.40 -7.39 18.89
N VAL A 98 -0.43 -6.47 19.42
CA VAL A 98 -1.89 -6.49 19.21
C VAL A 98 -2.26 -5.98 17.81
N CYS A 99 -1.62 -4.92 17.34
CA CYS A 99 -1.89 -4.34 16.03
C CYS A 99 -1.32 -5.17 14.88
N LEU A 100 -0.20 -5.86 15.07
CA LEU A 100 0.45 -6.68 14.04
C LEU A 100 -0.50 -7.68 13.33
N PRO A 101 -1.22 -8.58 14.03
CA PRO A 101 -2.13 -9.53 13.38
C PRO A 101 -3.29 -8.83 12.65
N LEU A 102 -3.79 -7.71 13.18
CA LEU A 102 -4.87 -6.95 12.55
C LEU A 102 -4.42 -6.35 11.22
N VAL A 103 -3.22 -5.73 11.19
CA VAL A 103 -2.64 -5.19 9.96
C VAL A 103 -2.32 -6.31 8.96
N ALA A 104 -1.80 -7.44 9.43
CA ALA A 104 -1.51 -8.60 8.58
C ALA A 104 -2.76 -9.15 7.90
N ILE A 105 -3.87 -9.30 8.63
CA ILE A 105 -5.16 -9.74 8.07
C ILE A 105 -5.67 -8.73 7.03
N MET A 106 -5.61 -7.43 7.35
CA MET A 106 -6.04 -6.37 6.43
C MET A 106 -5.24 -6.39 5.12
N MET A 107 -3.90 -6.52 5.21
CA MET A 107 -3.04 -6.65 4.03
C MET A 107 -3.29 -7.95 3.25
N GLY A 108 -3.59 -9.05 3.94
CA GLY A 108 -3.94 -10.32 3.31
C GLY A 108 -5.19 -10.26 2.44
N ILE A 109 -6.16 -9.39 2.78
CA ILE A 109 -7.36 -9.15 1.97
C ILE A 109 -7.10 -8.10 0.88
N LEU A 110 -6.35 -7.04 1.22
CA LEU A 110 -6.10 -5.93 0.31
C LEU A 110 -5.20 -6.32 -0.88
N MET A 111 -4.17 -7.14 -0.65
CA MET A 111 -3.20 -7.50 -1.70
C MET A 111 -3.83 -8.25 -2.88
N PRO A 112 -4.65 -9.31 -2.68
CA PRO A 112 -5.35 -9.97 -3.79
C PRO A 112 -6.34 -9.06 -4.51
N ALA A 113 -7.04 -8.18 -3.77
CA ALA A 113 -7.96 -7.22 -4.37
C ALA A 113 -7.22 -6.21 -5.27
N LEU A 114 -6.09 -5.69 -4.80
CA LEU A 114 -5.24 -4.78 -5.56
C LEU A 114 -4.60 -5.45 -6.78
N ALA A 115 -4.17 -6.70 -6.67
CA ALA A 115 -3.66 -7.46 -7.80
C ALA A 115 -4.71 -7.61 -8.90
N ARG A 116 -5.94 -7.96 -8.54
CA ARG A 116 -7.06 -8.09 -9.48
C ARG A 116 -7.42 -6.77 -10.15
N THR A 117 -7.49 -5.66 -9.41
CA THR A 117 -7.80 -4.34 -9.99
C THR A 117 -6.70 -3.87 -10.94
N ARG A 118 -5.44 -4.17 -10.64
CA ARG A 118 -4.31 -3.89 -11.52
C ARG A 118 -4.43 -4.64 -12.85
N GLN A 119 -4.73 -5.94 -12.83
CA GLN A 119 -4.92 -6.72 -14.06
C GLN A 119 -6.09 -6.21 -14.91
N PHE A 120 -7.20 -5.84 -14.27
CA PHE A 120 -8.32 -5.21 -14.97
C PHE A 120 -7.94 -3.87 -15.62
N ALA A 121 -7.14 -3.04 -14.95
CA ALA A 121 -6.65 -1.80 -15.53
C ALA A 121 -5.70 -2.06 -16.71
N PHE A 122 -4.85 -3.08 -16.61
CA PHE A 122 -3.92 -3.46 -17.68
C PHE A 122 -4.64 -3.84 -18.96
N ARG A 123 -5.64 -4.73 -18.91
CA ARG A 123 -6.42 -5.07 -20.11
C ARG A 123 -7.13 -3.88 -20.74
N ILE A 124 -7.63 -2.91 -19.95
CA ILE A 124 -8.24 -1.69 -20.51
C ILE A 124 -7.22 -0.85 -21.26
N VAL A 125 -6.02 -0.67 -20.70
CA VAL A 125 -4.95 0.09 -21.35
C VAL A 125 -4.50 -0.61 -22.63
N CYS A 126 -4.33 -1.94 -22.61
CA CYS A 126 -3.95 -2.69 -23.80
C CYS A 126 -5.03 -2.60 -24.90
N SER A 127 -6.31 -2.77 -24.53
CA SER A 127 -7.44 -2.55 -25.45
C SER A 127 -7.47 -1.14 -26.04
N THR A 128 -7.30 -0.10 -25.20
CA THR A 128 -7.28 1.30 -25.65
C THR A 128 -6.16 1.55 -26.64
N ASN A 129 -4.96 1.01 -26.36
CA ASN A 129 -3.81 1.08 -27.24
C ASN A 129 -4.10 0.43 -28.60
N MET A 130 -4.64 -0.80 -28.61
CA MET A 130 -4.96 -1.49 -29.86
C MET A 130 -6.07 -0.80 -30.67
N VAL A 131 -7.08 -0.22 -30.02
CA VAL A 131 -8.11 0.59 -30.71
C VAL A 131 -7.49 1.83 -31.34
N ALA A 132 -6.54 2.49 -30.66
CA ALA A 132 -5.82 3.63 -31.23
C ALA A 132 -4.98 3.20 -32.43
N LEU A 133 -4.30 2.05 -32.36
CA LEU A 133 -3.54 1.48 -33.47
C LEU A 133 -4.44 1.11 -34.66
N SER A 134 -5.60 0.48 -34.42
CA SER A 134 -6.59 0.18 -35.47
C SER A 134 -7.07 1.44 -36.18
N LYS A 135 -7.34 2.52 -35.44
CA LYS A 135 -7.67 3.82 -36.02
C LYS A 135 -6.50 4.40 -36.82
N ALA A 136 -5.27 4.26 -36.32
CA ALA A 136 -4.09 4.71 -37.04
C ALA A 136 -3.89 3.93 -38.35
N MET A 137 -4.16 2.62 -38.37
CA MET A 137 -4.17 1.81 -39.60
C MET A 137 -5.23 2.29 -40.58
N LEU A 138 -6.43 2.66 -40.11
CA LEU A 138 -7.48 3.23 -40.96
C LEU A 138 -7.07 4.58 -41.56
N ILE A 139 -6.46 5.45 -40.76
CA ILE A 139 -5.93 6.75 -41.22
C ILE A 139 -4.85 6.51 -42.28
N TYR A 140 -3.88 5.63 -42.01
CA TYR A 140 -2.86 5.24 -42.99
C TYR A 140 -3.49 4.74 -44.30
N SER A 141 -4.45 3.83 -44.21
CA SER A 141 -5.10 3.31 -45.42
C SER A 141 -5.87 4.37 -46.19
N ASN A 142 -6.43 5.38 -45.51
CA ASN A 142 -7.10 6.49 -46.16
C ASN A 142 -6.10 7.38 -46.91
N ASP A 143 -4.98 7.70 -46.27
CA ASP A 143 -3.97 8.61 -46.80
C ASP A 143 -3.15 7.98 -47.95
N TYR A 144 -2.87 6.68 -47.87
CA TYR A 144 -1.97 5.98 -48.80
C TYR A 144 -2.68 5.01 -49.75
N GLY A 145 -4.00 4.80 -49.59
CA GLY A 145 -4.80 3.92 -50.46
C GLY A 145 -4.49 2.43 -50.32
N GLN A 146 -3.73 2.04 -49.30
CA GLN A 146 -3.35 0.65 -49.01
C GLN A 146 -3.18 0.44 -47.51
N ASN A 147 -3.41 -0.79 -47.03
CA ASN A 147 -3.15 -1.14 -45.64
C ASN A 147 -1.63 -1.16 -45.35
N PRO A 148 -1.21 -0.93 -44.09
CA PRO A 148 0.19 -1.12 -43.69
C PRO A 148 0.65 -2.56 -43.95
N THR A 149 1.86 -2.75 -44.47
CA THR A 149 2.36 -4.10 -44.76
C THR A 149 2.73 -4.83 -43.48
N PRO A 150 2.55 -6.16 -43.41
CA PRO A 150 2.91 -6.97 -42.24
C PRO A 150 4.33 -6.75 -41.73
N GLU A 151 5.30 -6.58 -42.62
CA GLU A 151 6.72 -6.48 -42.24
C GLU A 151 7.09 -5.13 -41.62
N LYS A 152 6.24 -4.10 -41.76
CA LYS A 152 6.56 -2.71 -41.42
C LYS A 152 5.44 -1.93 -40.75
N TRP A 153 4.33 -2.59 -40.37
CA TRP A 153 3.15 -1.86 -39.92
C TRP A 153 3.41 -0.96 -38.70
N CYS A 154 4.22 -1.38 -37.73
CA CYS A 154 4.56 -0.51 -36.59
C CYS A 154 5.38 0.71 -37.03
N ASP A 155 6.38 0.51 -37.90
CA ASP A 155 7.23 1.59 -38.41
C ASP A 155 6.42 2.60 -39.23
N LEU A 156 5.55 2.12 -40.12
CA LEU A 156 4.69 2.95 -40.96
C LEU A 156 3.74 3.81 -40.13
N LEU A 157 3.18 3.27 -39.05
CA LEU A 157 2.29 4.03 -38.17
C LEU A 157 3.03 5.11 -37.38
N ILE A 158 4.29 4.85 -36.98
CA ILE A 158 5.13 5.86 -36.32
C ILE A 158 5.52 6.96 -37.30
N GLU A 159 5.95 6.59 -38.50
CA GLU A 159 6.46 7.52 -39.51
C GLU A 159 5.35 8.42 -40.07
N HIS A 160 4.14 7.88 -40.26
CA HIS A 160 3.11 8.54 -41.03
C HIS A 160 1.84 8.93 -40.26
N VAL A 161 1.61 8.42 -39.04
CA VAL A 161 0.32 8.60 -38.32
C VAL A 161 0.50 9.03 -36.86
N GLU A 162 1.63 9.66 -36.53
CA GLU A 162 1.93 10.20 -35.18
C GLU A 162 1.75 9.19 -34.02
N VAL A 163 1.89 7.90 -34.29
CA VAL A 163 1.84 6.86 -33.24
C VAL A 163 3.15 6.87 -32.47
N THR A 164 3.09 6.79 -31.14
CA THR A 164 4.29 6.69 -30.30
C THR A 164 4.62 5.24 -29.95
N PRO A 165 5.91 4.89 -29.72
CA PRO A 165 6.33 3.53 -29.34
C PRO A 165 5.59 2.95 -28.11
N GLU A 166 5.15 3.80 -27.18
CA GLU A 166 4.43 3.39 -25.98
C GLU A 166 3.06 2.79 -26.30
N MET A 167 2.44 3.19 -27.40
CA MET A 167 1.12 2.70 -27.83
C MET A 167 1.18 1.25 -28.28
N PHE A 168 2.35 0.70 -28.60
CA PHE A 168 2.53 -0.70 -28.98
C PHE A 168 2.73 -1.64 -27.78
N ARG A 169 2.83 -1.10 -26.56
CA ARG A 169 3.12 -1.89 -25.37
C ARG A 169 1.86 -2.24 -24.61
N CYS A 170 1.73 -3.50 -24.21
CA CYS A 170 0.71 -3.93 -23.27
C CYS A 170 1.29 -3.87 -21.85
N LYS A 171 0.53 -3.28 -20.91
CA LYS A 171 0.98 -3.13 -19.50
C LYS A 171 1.05 -4.46 -18.73
N GLY A 172 0.30 -5.47 -19.19
CA GLY A 172 0.33 -6.82 -18.62
C GLY A 172 1.41 -7.73 -19.21
N ALA A 173 2.07 -7.31 -20.29
CA ALA A 173 3.07 -8.11 -20.99
C ALA A 173 4.50 -7.88 -20.46
N PRO A 174 5.44 -8.80 -20.71
CA PRO A 174 6.87 -8.56 -20.51
C PRO A 174 7.36 -7.37 -21.35
N GLU A 175 8.47 -6.75 -20.90
CA GLU A 175 9.06 -5.62 -21.62
C GLU A 175 9.48 -6.00 -23.04
N GLY A 176 9.24 -5.07 -23.98
CA GLY A 176 9.67 -5.20 -25.35
C GLY A 176 9.16 -4.07 -26.25
N PRO A 177 9.44 -4.15 -27.56
CA PRO A 177 9.14 -3.06 -28.48
C PRO A 177 7.64 -2.98 -28.82
N SER A 178 6.97 -4.12 -29.03
CA SER A 178 5.51 -4.24 -29.18
C SER A 178 5.00 -5.56 -28.60
N ASN A 179 3.74 -5.60 -28.18
CA ASN A 179 3.03 -6.79 -27.70
C ASN A 179 1.77 -7.09 -28.53
N TYR A 180 1.72 -6.57 -29.75
CA TYR A 180 0.59 -6.73 -30.66
C TYR A 180 1.06 -7.23 -32.03
N ALA A 181 0.17 -7.92 -32.73
CA ALA A 181 0.36 -8.35 -34.10
C ALA A 181 -0.88 -8.06 -34.95
N ILE A 182 -0.66 -7.89 -36.26
CA ILE A 182 -1.75 -7.85 -37.24
C ILE A 182 -2.07 -9.26 -37.76
N ASN A 183 -3.32 -9.46 -38.16
CA ASN A 183 -3.74 -10.71 -38.77
C ASN A 183 -3.20 -10.85 -40.20
N LYS A 184 -2.28 -11.81 -40.42
CA LYS A 184 -1.67 -12.05 -41.75
C LYS A 184 -2.67 -12.48 -42.82
N HIS A 185 -3.79 -13.09 -42.42
CA HIS A 185 -4.80 -13.57 -43.37
C HIS A 185 -5.56 -12.44 -44.07
N LEU A 186 -5.43 -11.20 -43.61
CA LEU A 186 -6.00 -10.02 -44.25
C LEU A 186 -5.15 -9.50 -45.42
N GLU A 187 -3.87 -9.85 -45.48
CA GLU A 187 -2.99 -9.43 -46.57
C GLU A 187 -3.38 -10.07 -47.91
N GLU A 188 -3.72 -11.35 -47.88
CA GLU A 188 -4.03 -12.16 -49.06
C GLU A 188 -5.48 -11.99 -49.56
N PHE A 189 -6.30 -11.17 -48.89
CA PHE A 189 -7.72 -11.05 -49.19
C PHE A 189 -8.07 -9.80 -50.00
N ASP A 190 -8.54 -10.02 -51.23
CA ASP A 190 -9.07 -8.97 -52.09
C ASP A 190 -10.57 -8.75 -51.80
N GLY A 191 -10.88 -7.76 -50.97
CA GLY A 191 -12.26 -7.38 -50.66
C GLY A 191 -12.47 -6.80 -49.25
N ALA A 192 -13.73 -6.50 -48.92
CA ALA A 192 -14.11 -6.08 -47.58
C ALA A 192 -14.25 -7.31 -46.66
N ALA A 193 -13.28 -7.51 -45.76
CA ALA A 193 -13.34 -8.60 -44.79
C ALA A 193 -14.58 -8.46 -43.88
N PRO A 194 -15.19 -9.58 -43.44
CA PRO A 194 -16.33 -9.52 -42.53
C PRO A 194 -16.00 -8.76 -41.23
N ALA A 195 -16.98 -8.02 -40.70
CA ALA A 195 -16.82 -7.17 -39.52
C ALA A 195 -16.16 -7.86 -38.31
N GLY A 196 -16.57 -9.09 -38.00
CA GLY A 196 -16.05 -9.90 -36.90
C GLY A 196 -14.74 -10.65 -37.19
N THR A 197 -14.01 -10.29 -38.24
CA THR A 197 -12.69 -10.87 -38.53
C THR A 197 -11.62 -10.19 -37.67
N VAL A 198 -10.69 -10.97 -37.11
CA VAL A 198 -9.60 -10.46 -36.29
C VAL A 198 -8.72 -9.51 -37.12
N LEU A 199 -8.43 -8.32 -36.58
CA LEU A 199 -7.54 -7.31 -37.16
C LEU A 199 -6.22 -7.21 -36.39
N LEU A 200 -6.31 -6.94 -35.08
CA LEU A 200 -5.16 -6.90 -34.16
C LEU A 200 -5.39 -7.85 -32.99
N PHE A 201 -4.33 -8.44 -32.49
CA PHE A 201 -4.37 -9.33 -31.33
C PHE A 201 -3.08 -9.23 -30.50
N GLU A 202 -3.15 -9.64 -29.24
CA GLU A 202 -1.99 -9.62 -28.34
C GLU A 202 -1.06 -10.81 -28.56
N THR A 203 0.24 -10.54 -28.47
CA THR A 203 1.33 -11.50 -28.67
C THR A 203 2.42 -11.34 -27.62
N TYR A 204 3.39 -12.26 -27.62
CA TYR A 204 4.64 -12.04 -26.91
C TYR A 204 5.43 -10.85 -27.49
N PRO A 205 6.42 -10.30 -26.76
CA PRO A 205 7.23 -9.20 -27.25
C PRO A 205 7.85 -9.45 -28.64
N GLY A 206 7.66 -8.50 -29.56
CA GLY A 206 8.24 -8.53 -30.90
C GLY A 206 7.85 -7.27 -31.69
N TRP A 207 8.48 -7.02 -32.84
CA TRP A 207 8.24 -5.82 -33.65
C TRP A 207 7.70 -6.20 -35.03
N ASN A 208 6.78 -5.42 -35.59
CA ASN A 208 6.08 -5.72 -36.85
C ASN A 208 5.55 -7.16 -36.91
N GLN A 209 5.02 -7.66 -35.80
CA GLN A 209 4.51 -9.02 -35.77
C GLN A 209 3.25 -9.12 -36.63
N ALA A 210 3.17 -10.20 -37.40
CA ALA A 210 2.01 -10.57 -38.16
C ALA A 210 1.86 -12.09 -38.13
N GLY A 211 0.64 -12.56 -37.92
CA GLY A 211 0.40 -13.98 -37.71
C GLY A 211 -1.08 -14.31 -37.61
N GLY A 212 -1.36 -15.56 -37.25
CA GLY A 212 -2.69 -16.01 -36.85
C GLY A 212 -2.71 -16.48 -35.39
N PRO A 213 -3.60 -17.43 -35.04
CA PRO A 213 -3.76 -17.90 -33.66
C PRO A 213 -2.48 -18.53 -33.08
N GLU A 214 -1.52 -18.94 -33.92
CA GLU A 214 -0.28 -19.59 -33.50
C GLU A 214 0.70 -18.68 -32.72
N ILE A 215 0.59 -17.35 -32.84
CA ILE A 215 1.44 -16.40 -32.09
C ILE A 215 0.66 -15.60 -31.03
N LEU A 216 -0.65 -15.84 -30.90
CA LEU A 216 -1.48 -15.22 -29.88
C LEU A 216 -1.05 -15.67 -28.48
N THR A 217 -1.10 -14.76 -27.51
CA THR A 217 -0.84 -15.11 -26.11
C THR A 217 -1.90 -14.58 -25.16
N THR A 218 -2.24 -15.39 -24.16
CA THR A 218 -3.07 -15.00 -23.00
C THR A 218 -2.23 -14.69 -21.77
N GLU A 219 -0.91 -14.94 -21.82
CA GLU A 219 -0.02 -14.76 -20.67
C GLU A 219 0.11 -13.29 -20.26
N ASN A 220 -0.15 -12.36 -21.18
CA ASN A 220 -0.20 -10.93 -20.88
C ASN A 220 -1.29 -10.58 -19.84
N HIS A 221 -2.29 -11.44 -19.63
CA HIS A 221 -3.36 -11.26 -18.65
C HIS A 221 -3.58 -12.53 -17.82
N GLU A 222 -2.49 -13.15 -17.35
CA GLU A 222 -2.50 -14.29 -16.43
C GLU A 222 -3.31 -15.51 -16.95
N GLY A 223 -3.43 -15.67 -18.26
CA GLY A 223 -4.16 -16.78 -18.88
C GLY A 223 -5.68 -16.63 -18.89
N ASP A 224 -6.25 -15.49 -18.45
CA ASP A 224 -7.70 -15.25 -18.46
C ASP A 224 -8.24 -15.02 -19.89
N GLY A 225 -7.42 -14.42 -20.76
CA GLY A 225 -7.76 -14.10 -22.13
C GLY A 225 -6.79 -13.10 -22.75
N CYS A 226 -7.20 -12.47 -23.85
CA CYS A 226 -6.44 -11.40 -24.49
C CYS A 226 -7.37 -10.39 -25.16
N ASN A 227 -6.89 -9.16 -25.39
CA ASN A 227 -7.63 -8.20 -26.20
C ASN A 227 -7.50 -8.54 -27.69
N ILE A 228 -8.62 -8.44 -28.38
CA ILE A 228 -8.73 -8.58 -29.83
C ILE A 228 -9.40 -7.32 -30.36
N VAL A 229 -8.90 -6.79 -31.47
CA VAL A 229 -9.60 -5.78 -32.27
C VAL A 229 -10.02 -6.42 -33.58
N PHE A 230 -11.24 -6.14 -34.01
CA PHE A 230 -11.81 -6.68 -35.24
C PHE A 230 -11.83 -5.63 -36.36
N VAL A 231 -12.10 -6.08 -37.59
CA VAL A 231 -12.05 -5.25 -38.81
C VAL A 231 -13.01 -4.05 -38.76
N ASP A 232 -14.14 -4.16 -38.07
CA ASP A 232 -15.08 -3.05 -37.86
C ASP A 232 -14.62 -2.03 -36.78
N GLY A 233 -13.47 -2.26 -36.17
CA GLY A 233 -12.84 -1.39 -35.17
C GLY A 233 -13.32 -1.62 -33.74
N HIS A 234 -14.22 -2.58 -33.46
CA HIS A 234 -14.55 -2.92 -32.08
C HIS A 234 -13.42 -3.73 -31.43
N ALA A 235 -13.27 -3.57 -30.12
CA ALA A 235 -12.33 -4.34 -29.32
C ALA A 235 -13.08 -5.15 -28.27
N GLU A 236 -12.65 -6.38 -28.06
CA GLU A 236 -13.19 -7.27 -27.05
C GLU A 236 -12.05 -7.94 -26.27
N PHE A 237 -12.24 -8.10 -24.96
CA PHE A 237 -11.42 -9.00 -24.18
C PHE A 237 -11.98 -10.41 -24.30
N VAL A 238 -11.36 -11.24 -25.14
CA VAL A 238 -11.82 -12.58 -25.46
C VAL A 238 -11.21 -13.56 -24.47
N ARG A 239 -12.06 -14.35 -23.81
CA ARG A 239 -11.62 -15.32 -22.81
C ARG A 239 -10.92 -16.49 -23.47
N THR A 240 -9.98 -17.10 -22.74
CA THR A 240 -9.24 -18.29 -23.21
C THR A 240 -10.15 -19.41 -23.73
N GLN A 241 -11.34 -19.58 -23.13
CA GLN A 241 -12.30 -20.61 -23.54
C GLN A 241 -12.94 -20.36 -24.92
N THR A 242 -13.01 -19.11 -25.37
CA THR A 242 -13.71 -18.69 -26.60
C THR A 242 -12.74 -18.27 -27.71
N LEU A 243 -11.43 -18.36 -27.50
CA LEU A 243 -10.43 -17.98 -28.51
C LEU A 243 -10.52 -18.81 -29.79
N ASN A 244 -10.95 -20.08 -29.68
CA ASN A 244 -11.11 -20.96 -30.83
C ASN A 244 -12.31 -20.57 -31.72
N ASP A 245 -13.22 -19.73 -31.23
CA ASP A 245 -14.39 -19.28 -31.98
C ASP A 245 -14.09 -18.03 -32.83
N LEU A 246 -12.88 -17.48 -32.72
CA LEU A 246 -12.46 -16.28 -33.45
C LEU A 246 -12.38 -16.55 -34.96
N ARG A 247 -12.91 -15.61 -35.74
CA ARG A 247 -12.75 -15.60 -37.20
C ARG A 247 -11.40 -15.01 -37.58
N TRP A 248 -10.45 -15.88 -37.92
CA TRP A 248 -9.12 -15.50 -38.38
C TRP A 248 -9.03 -15.27 -39.88
N LYS A 249 -9.83 -15.98 -40.67
CA LYS A 249 -9.83 -15.83 -42.13
C LYS A 249 -11.07 -15.09 -42.60
N PRO A 250 -10.96 -14.27 -43.66
CA PRO A 250 -12.07 -13.47 -44.18
C PRO A 250 -13.05 -14.24 -45.08
N ASP A 251 -12.76 -15.50 -45.43
CA ASP A 251 -13.60 -16.39 -46.27
C ASP A 251 -14.68 -17.18 -45.49
#